data_AF-A0A959Q6V4-F1
#
_entry.id   AF-A0A959Q6V4-F1
#
_cell.length_a   1.000
_cell.length_b   1.000
_cell.length_c   1.000
_cell.angle_alpha   90.00
_cell.angle_beta   90.00
_cell.angle_gamma   90.00
#
_symmetry.space_group_name_H-M   'P 1'
#
loop_
_entity.id
_entity.type
_entity.pdbx_description
1 polymer ?
#
loop_
_entity_poly.entity_id
_entity_poly.type
_entity_poly.pdbx_seq_one_letter_code
_entity_poly.pdbx_strand_id
1 'polypeptide(L)'
;MELVFGLELDGPALPLNAFPEGGIAYLGPQGLLRTLENHLGLSGHPTDNEYLRIEAFRQLLIPFLADEPQAFFADSFAADQFATAADLLGRRDELLLNGWDFPTASDLPDRLHTLAQLEARIREKRIDLPPGFADRYRRVMSELPRRPHPFRKIQLREPERLLPQYLRRLLRRLQETAPDSPELAELPLPAVEGSTDLQRFQQILARGPEQKNKTTLKADGSLLLLRAPSGSLAAGYLAQLFRRNPAFRPVCLLPEKNRTLDDALVQEGLPSLGIQSASLARPSLQILKLVTAFLWDPV
;
A
#
# COMPACT_ATOMS: atom_id res chain seq x y z
N MET A 1 3.49 -15.58 19.13
CA MET A 1 2.36 -15.09 18.31
C MET A 1 2.49 -15.68 16.91
N GLU A 2 1.37 -15.99 16.26
CA GLU A 2 1.31 -16.36 14.85
C GLU A 2 1.03 -15.13 14.00
N LEU A 3 1.71 -15.01 12.86
CA LEU A 3 1.54 -13.96 11.89
C LEU A 3 0.89 -14.54 10.64
N VAL A 4 -0.26 -14.02 10.23
CA VAL A 4 -0.79 -14.20 8.88
C VAL A 4 -0.45 -12.92 8.11
N PHE A 5 0.51 -13.02 7.19
CA PHE A 5 0.98 -11.91 6.39
C PHE A 5 0.34 -11.92 5.00
N GLY A 6 -0.03 -10.74 4.50
CA GLY A 6 -0.38 -10.54 3.10
C GLY A 6 -0.38 -9.08 2.71
N LEU A 7 -0.15 -8.76 1.44
CA LEU A 7 0.11 -7.39 0.99
C LEU A 7 -1.06 -6.44 1.28
N GLU A 8 -2.29 -6.94 1.23
CA GLU A 8 -3.52 -6.17 1.47
C GLU A 8 -4.08 -6.33 2.90
N LEU A 9 -3.38 -7.07 3.78
CA LEU A 9 -3.85 -7.32 5.16
C LEU A 9 -3.61 -6.14 6.12
N ASP A 10 -3.19 -4.98 5.61
CA ASP A 10 -3.32 -3.72 6.35
C ASP A 10 -4.78 -3.22 6.35
N GLY A 11 -5.60 -3.72 5.42
CA GLY A 11 -7.06 -3.59 5.43
C GLY A 11 -7.76 -4.75 6.14
N PRO A 12 -9.09 -4.86 5.99
CA PRO A 12 -9.85 -5.96 6.57
C PRO A 12 -9.43 -7.31 5.97
N ALA A 13 -9.03 -8.25 6.82
CA ALA A 13 -8.77 -9.63 6.42
C ALA A 13 -10.11 -10.36 6.20
N LEU A 14 -10.38 -10.76 4.95
CA LEU A 14 -11.57 -11.52 4.59
C LEU A 14 -11.22 -13.00 4.37
N PRO A 15 -12.14 -13.93 4.72
CA PRO A 15 -13.37 -13.71 5.49
C PRO A 15 -13.05 -13.26 6.92
N LEU A 16 -13.94 -12.45 7.50
CA LEU A 16 -13.82 -12.04 8.90
C LEU A 16 -13.99 -13.28 9.78
N ASN A 17 -13.09 -13.47 10.74
CA ASN A 17 -13.25 -14.54 11.72
C ASN A 17 -14.52 -14.28 12.55
N ALA A 18 -15.34 -15.32 12.72
CA ALA A 18 -16.58 -15.21 13.51
C ALA A 18 -16.30 -14.84 14.97
N PHE A 19 -15.11 -15.17 15.47
CA PHE A 19 -14.64 -14.83 16.81
C PHE A 19 -13.19 -14.33 16.75
N PRO A 20 -12.81 -13.35 17.58
CA PRO A 20 -11.42 -12.95 17.72
C PRO A 20 -10.62 -14.06 18.37
N GLU A 21 -9.74 -14.70 17.61
CA GLU A 21 -8.77 -15.66 18.13
C GLU A 21 -7.55 -14.90 18.67
N GLY A 22 -7.28 -15.07 19.96
CA GLY A 22 -6.09 -14.49 20.59
C GLY A 22 -4.81 -15.14 20.08
N GLY A 23 -3.77 -14.34 19.84
CA GLY A 23 -2.43 -14.85 19.51
C GLY A 23 -2.14 -15.01 18.01
N ILE A 24 -3.09 -14.67 17.13
CA ILE A 24 -2.91 -14.59 15.67
C ILE A 24 -3.03 -13.14 15.23
N ALA A 25 -2.05 -12.63 14.48
CA ALA A 25 -2.05 -11.29 13.92
C ALA A 25 -2.15 -11.34 12.39
N TYR A 26 -3.18 -10.73 11.83
CA TYR A 26 -3.35 -10.51 10.39
C TYR A 26 -2.76 -9.15 10.05
N LEU A 27 -1.63 -9.10 9.35
CA LEU A 27 -0.90 -7.86 9.12
C LEU A 27 -0.45 -7.74 7.67
N GLY A 28 -0.59 -6.55 7.10
CA GLY A 28 0.11 -6.15 5.89
C GLY A 28 1.45 -5.48 6.20
N PRO A 29 2.10 -4.89 5.18
CA PRO A 29 3.41 -4.25 5.33
C PRO A 29 3.47 -3.20 6.44
N GLN A 30 2.48 -2.31 6.56
CA GLN A 30 2.45 -1.26 7.57
C GLN A 30 2.22 -1.83 8.97
N GLY A 31 1.28 -2.76 9.10
CA GLY A 31 0.95 -3.45 10.35
C GLY A 31 2.12 -4.28 10.87
N LEU A 32 2.80 -5.00 9.98
CA LEU A 32 4.00 -5.77 10.31
C LEU A 32 5.11 -4.86 10.82
N LEU A 33 5.41 -3.78 10.07
CA LEU A 33 6.44 -2.83 10.46
C LEU A 33 6.13 -2.20 11.83
N ARG A 34 4.92 -1.69 12.02
CA ARG A 34 4.48 -1.11 13.30
C ARG A 34 4.55 -2.11 14.46
N THR A 35 4.20 -3.37 14.22
CA THR A 35 4.28 -4.43 15.24
C THR A 35 5.73 -4.68 15.64
N LEU A 36 6.63 -4.74 14.68
CA LEU A 36 8.07 -4.89 14.94
C LEU A 36 8.64 -3.67 15.68
N GLU A 37 8.30 -2.46 15.26
CA GLU A 37 8.73 -1.23 15.94
C GLU A 37 8.30 -1.21 17.41
N ASN A 38 7.05 -1.60 17.70
CA ASN A 38 6.56 -1.70 19.07
C ASN A 38 7.39 -2.69 19.91
N HIS A 39 7.73 -3.85 19.37
CA HIS A 39 8.51 -4.87 20.09
C HIS A 39 9.99 -4.49 20.24
N LEU A 40 10.53 -3.78 19.26
CA LEU A 40 11.91 -3.31 19.29
C LEU A 40 12.07 -2.00 20.08
N GLY A 41 11.00 -1.40 20.59
CA GLY A 41 11.04 -0.11 21.28
C GLY A 41 11.40 1.06 20.37
N LEU A 42 11.05 0.95 19.08
CA LEU A 42 11.29 1.95 18.04
C LEU A 42 10.03 2.75 17.68
N SER A 43 8.93 2.50 18.40
CA SER A 43 7.66 3.20 18.20
C SER A 43 7.85 4.71 18.29
N GLY A 44 7.28 5.42 17.31
CA GLY A 44 7.39 6.87 17.15
C GLY A 44 6.07 7.49 16.71
N HIS A 45 6.13 8.76 16.29
CA HIS A 45 4.96 9.54 15.88
C HIS A 45 4.33 9.04 14.56
N PRO A 46 3.02 9.27 14.36
CA PRO A 46 2.17 8.53 13.42
C PRO A 46 2.50 8.66 11.93
N THR A 47 1.86 7.75 11.18
CA THR A 47 2.10 7.28 9.81
C THR A 47 1.80 8.24 8.65
N ASP A 48 1.39 9.48 8.90
CA ASP A 48 0.85 10.35 7.84
C ASP A 48 1.66 11.65 7.64
N ASN A 49 2.98 11.48 7.48
CA ASN A 49 3.90 12.58 7.25
C ASN A 49 4.25 12.75 5.76
N GLU A 50 3.61 12.03 4.84
CA GLU A 50 4.06 11.96 3.44
C GLU A 50 4.07 13.34 2.76
N TYR A 51 3.03 14.15 2.99
CA TYR A 51 3.00 15.52 2.49
C TYR A 51 4.15 16.38 3.06
N LEU A 52 4.42 16.25 4.38
CA LEU A 52 5.53 16.96 5.04
C LEU A 52 6.89 16.49 4.52
N ARG A 53 7.03 15.20 4.20
CA ARG A 53 8.25 14.63 3.63
C ARG A 53 8.49 15.16 2.22
N ILE A 54 7.45 15.18 1.38
CA ILE A 54 7.54 15.73 0.02
C ILE A 54 7.94 17.21 0.09
N GLU A 55 7.32 17.98 0.98
CA GLU A 55 7.66 19.41 1.13
C GLU A 55 9.09 19.60 1.66
N ALA A 56 9.51 18.86 2.69
CA ALA A 56 10.88 18.91 3.18
C ALA A 56 11.90 18.53 2.10
N PHE A 57 11.58 17.52 1.28
CA PHE A 57 12.41 17.12 0.15
C PHE A 57 12.45 18.20 -0.94
N ARG A 58 11.32 18.84 -1.26
CA ARG A 58 11.26 19.97 -2.18
C ARG A 58 12.16 21.13 -1.73
N GLN A 59 12.16 21.44 -0.44
CA GLN A 59 13.03 22.47 0.15
C GLN A 59 14.51 22.10 0.09
N LEU A 60 14.87 20.81 0.08
CA LEU A 60 16.23 20.35 -0.17
C LEU A 60 16.65 20.54 -1.65
N LEU A 61 15.73 20.35 -2.60
CA LEU A 61 16.04 20.45 -4.03
C LEU A 61 16.39 21.87 -4.47
N ILE A 62 15.78 22.90 -3.87
CA ILE A 62 16.02 24.32 -4.20
C ILE A 62 17.51 24.69 -4.06
N PRO A 63 18.15 24.55 -2.88
CA PRO A 63 19.57 24.83 -2.74
C PRO A 63 20.45 23.80 -3.47
N PHE A 64 19.94 22.59 -3.76
CA PHE A 64 20.68 21.64 -4.60
C PHE A 64 20.83 22.16 -6.03
N LEU A 65 19.75 22.62 -6.66
CA LEU A 65 19.77 23.17 -8.02
C LEU A 65 20.54 24.50 -8.12
N ALA A 66 20.66 25.26 -7.02
CA ALA A 66 21.51 26.44 -6.98
C ALA A 66 23.01 26.08 -7.14
N ASP A 67 23.42 24.94 -6.57
CA ASP A 67 24.81 24.45 -6.68
C ASP A 67 25.03 23.61 -7.94
N GLU A 68 24.03 22.85 -8.37
CA GLU A 68 24.07 21.92 -9.51
C GLU A 68 22.93 22.21 -10.51
N PRO A 69 23.01 23.29 -11.32
CA PRO A 69 21.91 23.70 -12.21
C PRO A 69 21.58 22.70 -13.32
N GLN A 70 22.52 21.80 -13.64
CA GLN A 70 22.39 20.79 -14.70
C GLN A 70 21.94 19.41 -14.17
N ALA A 71 21.46 19.34 -12.93
CA ALA A 71 20.93 18.09 -12.38
C ALA A 71 19.81 17.53 -13.29
N PHE A 72 19.76 16.22 -13.46
CA PHE A 72 18.87 15.57 -14.44
C PHE A 72 17.37 15.87 -14.27
N PHE A 73 16.97 16.34 -13.08
CA PHE A 73 15.59 16.67 -12.74
C PHE A 73 15.26 18.17 -12.84
N ALA A 74 16.21 19.02 -13.22
CA ALA A 74 16.07 20.48 -13.23
C ALA A 74 14.85 20.96 -14.05
N ASP A 75 14.71 20.47 -15.28
CA ASP A 75 13.58 20.83 -16.16
C ASP A 75 12.23 20.37 -15.59
N SER A 76 12.20 19.18 -14.98
CA SER A 76 10.99 18.66 -14.33
C SER A 76 10.62 19.49 -13.11
N PHE A 77 11.62 19.90 -12.31
CA PHE A 77 11.41 20.74 -11.14
C PHE A 77 10.91 22.15 -11.51
N ALA A 78 11.38 22.69 -12.63
CA ALA A 78 10.87 23.96 -13.16
C ALA A 78 9.40 23.85 -13.61
N ALA A 79 8.99 22.70 -14.14
CA ALA A 79 7.61 22.46 -14.57
C ALA A 79 6.65 22.18 -13.39
N ASP A 80 7.05 21.32 -12.46
CA ASP A 80 6.28 20.99 -11.24
C ASP A 80 7.23 20.58 -10.10
N GLN A 81 7.40 21.49 -9.15
CA GLN A 81 8.29 21.27 -8.01
C GLN A 81 7.78 20.17 -7.07
N PHE A 82 6.46 20.07 -6.87
CA PHE A 82 5.88 19.15 -5.90
C PHE A 82 5.89 17.72 -6.46
N ALA A 83 5.47 17.53 -7.71
CA ALA A 83 5.52 16.22 -8.36
C ALA A 83 6.95 15.71 -8.53
N THR A 84 7.90 16.59 -8.87
CA THR A 84 9.32 16.21 -8.98
C THR A 84 9.90 15.78 -7.63
N ALA A 85 9.60 16.52 -6.55
CA ALA A 85 10.03 16.14 -5.21
C ALA A 85 9.43 14.79 -4.78
N ALA A 86 8.16 14.53 -5.07
CA ALA A 86 7.50 13.26 -4.77
C ALA A 86 8.13 12.08 -5.52
N ASP A 87 8.41 12.22 -6.83
CA ASP A 87 9.05 11.17 -7.63
C ASP A 87 10.46 10.84 -7.12
N LEU A 88 11.28 11.86 -6.85
CA LEU A 88 12.65 11.67 -6.35
C LEU A 88 12.67 11.08 -4.94
N LEU A 89 11.77 11.51 -4.05
CA LEU A 89 11.61 10.92 -2.73
C LEU A 89 11.18 9.44 -2.82
N GLY A 90 10.26 9.12 -3.73
CA GLY A 90 9.85 7.74 -3.99
C GLY A 90 11.00 6.84 -4.45
N ARG A 91 11.84 7.34 -5.38
CA ARG A 91 13.07 6.63 -5.81
C ARG A 91 14.06 6.43 -4.67
N ARG A 92 14.25 7.45 -3.83
CA ARG A 92 15.08 7.35 -2.63
C ARG A 92 14.57 6.23 -1.73
N ASP A 93 13.28 6.21 -1.44
CA ASP A 93 12.65 5.21 -0.58
C ASP A 93 12.74 3.79 -1.16
N GLU A 94 12.57 3.64 -2.47
CA GLU A 94 12.74 2.35 -3.17
C GLU A 94 14.18 1.81 -3.03
N LEU A 95 15.19 2.67 -3.22
CA LEU A 95 16.59 2.30 -3.06
C LEU A 95 16.92 1.92 -1.61
N LEU A 96 16.42 2.69 -0.64
CA LEU A 96 16.55 2.38 0.79
C LEU A 96 15.95 1.01 1.14
N LEU A 97 14.73 0.73 0.69
CA LEU A 97 14.05 -0.56 0.94
C LEU A 97 14.86 -1.74 0.38
N ASN A 98 15.50 -1.54 -0.76
CA ASN A 98 16.35 -2.55 -1.39
C ASN A 98 17.78 -2.61 -0.83
N GLY A 99 18.07 -1.85 0.25
CA GLY A 99 19.32 -1.93 0.99
C GLY A 99 20.47 -1.15 0.37
N TRP A 100 20.19 -0.23 -0.55
CA TRP A 100 21.20 0.68 -1.06
C TRP A 100 21.39 1.85 -0.08
N ASP A 101 22.62 2.06 0.38
CA ASP A 101 22.95 3.07 1.40
C ASP A 101 23.70 4.29 0.83
N PHE A 102 23.40 4.65 -0.43
CA PHE A 102 23.85 5.90 -1.04
C PHE A 102 25.38 6.14 -0.96
N PRO A 103 26.21 5.20 -1.48
CA PRO A 103 27.67 5.34 -1.42
C PRO A 103 28.17 6.50 -2.28
N THR A 104 29.25 7.15 -1.85
CA THR A 104 29.94 8.22 -2.59
C THR A 104 30.98 7.65 -3.57
N ALA A 105 30.57 6.70 -4.42
CA ALA A 105 31.44 6.11 -5.42
C ALA A 105 31.46 6.96 -6.71
N SER A 106 32.62 7.07 -7.35
CA SER A 106 32.81 7.87 -8.57
C SER A 106 32.26 7.22 -9.85
N ASP A 107 32.01 5.91 -9.84
CA ASP A 107 31.54 5.12 -10.99
C ASP A 107 30.03 4.86 -10.95
N LEU A 108 29.26 5.84 -10.47
CA LEU A 108 27.80 5.75 -10.40
C LEU A 108 27.16 6.41 -11.61
N PRO A 109 26.09 5.82 -12.19
CA PRO A 109 25.25 6.53 -13.15
C PRO A 109 24.72 7.84 -12.56
N ASP A 110 24.64 8.90 -13.37
CA ASP A 110 24.31 10.27 -12.96
C ASP A 110 23.11 10.37 -12.01
N ARG A 111 22.04 9.60 -12.26
CA ARG A 111 20.83 9.60 -11.42
C ARG A 111 21.10 9.05 -10.02
N LEU A 112 21.85 7.96 -9.90
CA LEU A 112 22.22 7.39 -8.61
C LEU A 112 23.24 8.29 -7.90
N HIS A 113 24.19 8.86 -8.63
CA HIS A 113 25.12 9.83 -8.09
C HIS A 113 24.39 11.05 -7.48
N THR A 114 23.43 11.61 -8.22
CA THR A 114 22.58 12.73 -7.76
C THR A 114 21.82 12.38 -6.49
N LEU A 115 21.19 11.19 -6.43
CA LEU A 115 20.47 10.74 -5.24
C LEU A 115 21.41 10.53 -4.04
N ALA A 116 22.64 10.05 -4.27
CA ALA A 116 23.65 9.92 -3.23
C ALA A 116 24.09 11.28 -2.67
N GLN A 117 24.29 12.28 -3.53
CA GLN A 117 24.60 13.64 -3.10
C GLN A 117 23.45 14.28 -2.31
N LEU A 118 22.20 14.05 -2.71
CA LEU A 118 21.02 14.52 -1.97
C LEU A 118 20.96 13.89 -0.57
N GLU A 119 21.16 12.57 -0.46
CA GLU A 119 21.19 11.87 0.83
C GLU A 119 22.37 12.35 1.70
N ALA A 120 23.53 12.61 1.13
CA ALA A 120 24.66 13.20 1.85
C ALA A 120 24.30 14.56 2.45
N ARG A 121 23.63 15.45 1.69
CA ARG A 121 23.16 16.74 2.20
C ARG A 121 22.13 16.60 3.33
N ILE A 122 21.23 15.62 3.26
CA ILE A 122 20.28 15.33 4.35
C ILE A 122 21.06 15.00 5.64
N ARG A 123 22.07 14.14 5.54
CA ARG A 123 22.91 13.71 6.68
C ARG A 123 23.78 14.85 7.23
N GLU A 124 24.43 15.61 6.34
CA GLU A 124 25.37 16.68 6.70
C GLU A 124 24.68 17.94 7.25
N LYS A 125 23.65 18.44 6.55
CA LYS A 125 22.94 19.66 6.93
C LYS A 125 21.90 19.43 8.02
N ARG A 126 21.76 18.19 8.51
CA ARG A 126 20.76 17.76 9.51
C ARG A 126 19.36 18.24 9.14
N ILE A 127 19.00 18.12 7.86
CA ILE A 127 17.65 18.45 7.40
C ILE A 127 16.70 17.48 8.10
N ASP A 128 15.72 18.04 8.81
CA ASP A 128 14.71 17.24 9.50
C ASP A 128 13.71 16.69 8.48
N LEU A 129 14.09 15.61 7.81
CA LEU A 129 13.19 14.84 6.94
C LEU A 129 12.44 13.84 7.82
N PRO A 130 11.10 13.95 7.96
CA PRO A 130 10.33 13.01 8.75
C PRO A 130 10.53 11.58 8.24
N PRO A 131 10.69 10.58 9.13
CA PRO A 131 10.98 9.22 8.73
C PRO A 131 9.78 8.59 8.00
N GLY A 132 10.03 8.11 6.78
CA GLY A 132 9.05 7.37 6.00
C GLY A 132 9.02 5.88 6.31
N PHE A 133 8.21 5.14 5.55
CA PHE A 133 8.19 3.67 5.64
C PHE A 133 9.58 3.06 5.40
N ALA A 134 10.31 3.54 4.39
CA ALA A 134 11.65 3.04 4.06
C ALA A 134 12.67 3.29 5.19
N ASP A 135 12.67 4.50 5.76
CA ASP A 135 13.56 4.86 6.88
C ASP A 135 13.27 4.01 8.12
N ARG A 136 11.99 3.85 8.46
CA ARG A 136 11.49 3.01 9.56
C ARG A 136 11.84 1.53 9.36
N TYR A 137 11.63 1.01 8.15
CA TYR A 137 12.01 -0.35 7.76
C TYR A 137 13.52 -0.57 7.97
N ARG A 138 14.37 0.36 7.49
CA ARG A 138 15.82 0.26 7.65
C ARG A 138 16.23 0.21 9.12
N ARG A 139 15.59 1.03 9.96
CA ARG A 139 15.83 1.05 11.42
C ARG A 139 15.44 -0.29 12.08
N VAL A 140 14.30 -0.86 11.71
CA VAL A 140 13.89 -2.20 12.17
C VAL A 140 14.91 -3.26 11.75
N MET A 141 15.33 -3.26 10.49
CA MET A 141 16.32 -4.22 9.99
C MET A 141 17.66 -4.17 10.75
N SER A 142 18.09 -2.98 11.18
CA SER A 142 19.32 -2.83 11.99
C SER A 142 19.18 -3.29 13.44
N GLU A 143 17.98 -3.24 14.02
CA GLU A 143 17.73 -3.55 15.44
C GLU A 143 17.23 -4.97 15.67
N LEU A 144 16.65 -5.64 14.66
CA LEU A 144 16.22 -7.04 14.72
C LEU A 144 17.27 -8.01 15.32
N PRO A 145 18.58 -7.88 15.04
CA PRO A 145 19.58 -8.78 15.63
C PRO A 145 19.84 -8.56 17.11
N ARG A 146 19.43 -7.41 17.65
CA ARG A 146 19.76 -6.98 19.02
C ARG A 146 18.67 -7.35 20.01
N ARG A 147 17.45 -7.60 19.55
CA ARG A 147 16.27 -7.85 20.40
C ARG A 147 15.35 -8.89 19.76
N PRO A 148 14.77 -9.82 20.55
CA PRO A 148 13.85 -10.81 20.02
C PRO A 148 12.52 -10.18 19.59
N HIS A 149 11.85 -10.82 18.63
CA HIS A 149 10.51 -10.47 18.17
C HIS A 149 9.49 -11.58 18.56
N PRO A 150 8.16 -11.33 18.51
CA PRO A 150 7.17 -12.22 19.12
C PRO A 150 6.69 -13.38 18.22
N PHE A 151 7.06 -13.37 16.95
CA PHE A 151 6.56 -14.31 15.96
C PHE A 151 7.19 -15.71 16.11
N ARG A 152 6.34 -16.73 16.22
CA ARG A 152 6.73 -18.16 16.25
C ARG A 152 6.38 -18.90 14.97
N LYS A 153 5.38 -18.39 14.24
CA LYS A 153 4.90 -18.94 12.97
C LYS A 153 4.46 -17.79 12.08
N ILE A 154 4.82 -17.87 10.81
CA ILE A 154 4.53 -16.89 9.78
C ILE A 154 3.86 -17.62 8.61
N GLN A 155 2.62 -17.28 8.36
CA GLN A 155 1.80 -17.80 7.28
C GLN A 155 1.66 -16.74 6.20
N LEU A 156 2.07 -17.04 4.97
CA LEU A 156 1.96 -16.12 3.84
C LEU A 156 0.67 -16.39 3.06
N ARG A 157 -0.15 -15.35 2.84
CA ARG A 157 -1.34 -15.42 1.99
C ARG A 157 -0.99 -15.52 0.52
N GLU A 158 0.01 -14.76 0.08
CA GLU A 158 0.57 -14.84 -1.27
C GLU A 158 1.86 -15.67 -1.29
N PRO A 159 2.18 -16.35 -2.39
CA PRO A 159 3.47 -17.03 -2.54
C PRO A 159 4.65 -16.08 -2.30
N GLU A 160 5.69 -16.55 -1.61
CA GLU A 160 6.85 -15.73 -1.23
C GLU A 160 7.50 -15.09 -2.47
N ARG A 161 7.53 -15.81 -3.59
CA ARG A 161 8.09 -15.34 -4.86
C ARG A 161 7.42 -14.08 -5.42
N LEU A 162 6.16 -13.81 -5.06
CA LEU A 162 5.40 -12.63 -5.49
C LEU A 162 5.61 -11.44 -4.55
N LEU A 163 6.21 -11.66 -3.38
CA LEU A 163 6.48 -10.59 -2.44
C LEU A 163 7.64 -9.70 -2.95
N PRO A 164 7.54 -8.37 -2.77
CA PRO A 164 8.65 -7.45 -2.94
C PRO A 164 9.94 -7.93 -2.25
N GLN A 165 11.09 -7.63 -2.87
CA GLN A 165 12.39 -8.11 -2.39
C GLN A 165 12.69 -7.70 -0.95
N TYR A 166 12.31 -6.50 -0.53
CA TYR A 166 12.52 -6.01 0.84
C TYR A 166 11.71 -6.83 1.86
N LEU A 167 10.51 -7.32 1.51
CA LEU A 167 9.74 -8.19 2.39
C LEU A 167 10.37 -9.56 2.53
N ARG A 168 10.83 -10.16 1.42
CA ARG A 168 11.56 -11.44 1.46
C ARG A 168 12.81 -11.35 2.35
N ARG A 169 13.57 -10.24 2.24
CA ARG A 169 14.72 -9.96 3.12
C ARG A 169 14.32 -9.84 4.59
N LEU A 170 13.20 -9.17 4.87
CA LEU A 170 12.68 -9.05 6.24
C LEU A 170 12.27 -10.42 6.80
N LEU A 171 11.49 -11.20 6.05
CA LEU A 171 11.05 -12.54 6.47
C LEU A 171 12.24 -13.44 6.80
N ARG A 172 13.26 -13.46 5.92
CA ARG A 172 14.51 -14.18 6.20
C ARG A 172 15.18 -13.67 7.47
N ARG A 173 15.26 -12.35 7.67
CA ARG A 173 15.85 -11.77 8.88
C ARG A 173 15.10 -12.16 10.14
N LEU A 174 13.77 -12.26 10.10
CA LEU A 174 12.97 -12.74 11.22
C LEU A 174 13.30 -14.21 11.53
N GLN A 175 13.43 -15.06 10.51
CA GLN A 175 13.86 -16.46 10.70
C GLN A 175 15.25 -16.56 11.34
N GLU A 176 16.20 -15.73 10.91
CA GLU A 176 17.58 -15.73 11.41
C GLU A 176 17.74 -15.20 12.84
N THR A 177 16.87 -14.27 13.28
CA THR A 177 17.07 -13.52 14.53
C THR A 177 16.23 -14.02 15.70
N ALA A 178 15.22 -14.85 15.46
CA ALA A 178 14.46 -15.48 16.53
C ALA A 178 15.17 -16.72 17.09
N PRO A 179 15.20 -16.92 18.42
CA PRO A 179 15.80 -18.10 19.04
C PRO A 179 15.24 -19.43 18.53
N ASP A 180 13.93 -19.46 18.28
CA ASP A 180 13.22 -20.68 17.87
C ASP A 180 13.05 -20.79 16.34
N SER A 181 13.53 -19.81 15.57
CA SER A 181 13.33 -19.65 14.11
C SER A 181 11.87 -19.86 13.65
N PRO A 182 11.07 -18.80 13.44
CA PRO A 182 9.66 -18.97 13.08
C PRO A 182 9.45 -19.86 11.86
N GLU A 183 8.48 -20.77 11.98
CA GLU A 183 8.03 -21.58 10.86
C GLU A 183 7.43 -20.65 9.79
N LEU A 184 8.01 -20.64 8.59
CA LEU A 184 7.50 -19.89 7.44
C LEU A 184 6.78 -20.87 6.50
N ALA A 185 5.48 -20.65 6.31
CA ALA A 185 4.64 -21.49 5.47
C ALA A 185 3.77 -20.64 4.54
N GLU A 186 3.66 -21.03 3.28
CA GLU A 186 2.65 -20.48 2.38
C GLU A 186 1.30 -21.13 2.67
N LEU A 187 0.24 -20.32 2.78
CA LEU A 187 -1.11 -20.85 2.91
C LEU A 187 -1.52 -21.52 1.59
N PRO A 188 -2.02 -22.76 1.64
CA PRO A 188 -2.46 -23.43 0.42
C PRO A 188 -3.63 -22.65 -0.19
N LEU A 189 -3.64 -22.58 -1.52
CA LEU A 189 -4.85 -22.16 -2.22
C LEU A 189 -5.99 -23.14 -1.86
N PRO A 190 -7.21 -22.65 -1.66
CA PRO A 190 -8.34 -23.51 -1.37
C PRO A 190 -8.53 -24.55 -2.47
N ALA A 191 -8.80 -25.79 -2.08
CA ALA A 191 -9.08 -26.86 -3.02
C ALA A 191 -10.34 -26.53 -3.83
N VAL A 192 -10.21 -26.56 -5.15
CA VAL A 192 -11.33 -26.28 -6.06
C VAL A 192 -11.96 -27.60 -6.50
N GLU A 193 -12.96 -28.04 -5.74
CA GLU A 193 -13.73 -29.24 -6.03
C GLU A 193 -14.95 -28.92 -6.89
N GLY A 194 -15.22 -29.75 -7.90
CA GLY A 194 -16.42 -29.66 -8.73
C GLY A 194 -16.18 -29.17 -10.16
N SER A 195 -17.28 -28.81 -10.83
CA SER A 195 -17.30 -28.51 -12.26
C SER A 195 -18.16 -27.31 -12.65
N THR A 196 -18.52 -26.44 -11.69
CA THR A 196 -19.23 -25.20 -11.99
C THR A 196 -18.34 -24.22 -12.76
N ASP A 197 -18.94 -23.22 -13.40
CA ASP A 197 -18.17 -22.23 -14.17
C ASP A 197 -17.23 -21.39 -13.27
N LEU A 198 -17.65 -21.06 -12.04
CA LEU A 198 -16.78 -20.43 -11.05
C LEU A 198 -15.59 -21.34 -10.68
N GLN A 199 -15.84 -22.63 -10.46
CA GLN A 199 -14.79 -23.59 -10.12
C GLN A 199 -13.81 -23.77 -11.28
N ARG A 200 -14.31 -23.84 -12.52
CA ARG A 200 -13.46 -23.86 -13.71
C ARG A 200 -12.61 -22.60 -13.83
N PHE A 201 -13.18 -21.43 -13.54
CA PHE A 201 -12.44 -20.17 -13.50
C PHE A 201 -11.34 -20.17 -12.43
N GLN A 202 -11.65 -20.63 -11.21
CA GLN A 202 -10.67 -20.78 -10.13
C GLN A 202 -9.54 -21.76 -10.49
N GLN A 203 -9.86 -22.90 -11.14
CA GLN A 203 -8.87 -23.86 -11.63
C GLN A 203 -7.94 -23.25 -12.69
N ILE A 204 -8.47 -22.41 -13.59
CA ILE A 204 -7.67 -21.69 -14.58
C ILE A 204 -6.70 -20.73 -13.88
N LEU A 205 -7.18 -19.95 -12.91
CA LEU A 205 -6.33 -19.03 -12.14
C LEU A 205 -5.23 -19.78 -11.37
N ALA A 206 -5.55 -20.93 -10.78
CA ALA A 206 -4.59 -21.74 -10.01
C ALA A 206 -3.50 -22.39 -10.89
N ARG A 207 -3.81 -22.73 -12.16
CA ARG A 207 -2.85 -23.37 -13.09
C ARG A 207 -1.81 -22.41 -13.67
N GLY A 208 -2.02 -21.10 -13.54
CA GLY A 208 -1.11 -20.09 -14.08
C GLY A 208 -1.19 -19.93 -15.62
N PRO A 209 -0.46 -18.96 -16.19
CA PRO A 209 -0.60 -18.54 -17.59
C PRO A 209 -0.07 -19.54 -18.63
N GLU A 210 0.65 -20.58 -18.21
CA GLU A 210 1.35 -21.50 -19.11
C GLU A 210 0.43 -22.58 -19.71
N GLN A 211 -0.72 -22.86 -19.10
CA GLN A 211 -1.66 -23.89 -19.59
C GLN A 211 -2.91 -23.26 -20.21
N LYS A 212 -2.82 -22.98 -21.51
CA LYS A 212 -3.88 -22.33 -22.32
C LYS A 212 -4.97 -23.30 -22.81
N ASN A 213 -5.35 -24.30 -22.03
CA ASN A 213 -6.43 -25.19 -22.43
C ASN A 213 -7.76 -24.44 -22.38
N LYS A 214 -8.35 -24.21 -23.54
CA LYS A 214 -9.68 -23.58 -23.65
C LYS A 214 -10.70 -24.46 -22.93
N THR A 215 -11.32 -23.91 -21.91
CA THR A 215 -12.40 -24.58 -21.16
C THR A 215 -13.72 -23.94 -21.56
N THR A 216 -14.70 -24.77 -21.96
CA THR A 216 -16.03 -24.29 -22.32
C THR A 216 -16.87 -24.11 -21.06
N LEU A 217 -17.35 -22.89 -20.81
CA LEU A 217 -18.28 -22.57 -19.73
C LEU A 217 -19.72 -22.95 -20.10
N LYS A 218 -20.53 -23.36 -19.11
CA LYS A 218 -21.90 -23.86 -19.29
C LYS A 218 -22.97 -22.78 -19.07
N ALA A 219 -22.58 -21.59 -18.62
CA ALA A 219 -23.46 -20.54 -18.10
C ALA A 219 -24.36 -21.03 -16.95
N ASP A 220 -23.79 -21.73 -15.97
CA ASP A 220 -24.53 -22.32 -14.85
C ASP A 220 -24.95 -21.31 -13.76
N GLY A 221 -24.66 -20.03 -13.94
CA GLY A 221 -25.00 -18.95 -13.01
C GLY A 221 -24.05 -18.80 -11.81
N SER A 222 -23.05 -19.67 -11.66
CA SER A 222 -22.06 -19.58 -10.57
C SER A 222 -21.05 -18.44 -10.74
N LEU A 223 -20.83 -17.99 -11.98
CA LEU A 223 -20.00 -16.85 -12.34
C LEU A 223 -20.81 -15.90 -13.22
N LEU A 224 -20.96 -14.66 -12.79
CA LEU A 224 -21.69 -13.62 -13.51
C LEU A 224 -20.75 -12.47 -13.86
N LEU A 225 -20.71 -12.12 -15.15
CA LEU A 225 -20.03 -10.92 -15.63
C LEU A 225 -21.08 -9.87 -15.99
N LEU A 226 -21.14 -8.81 -15.20
CA LEU A 226 -22.06 -7.70 -15.43
C LEU A 226 -21.31 -6.55 -16.11
N ARG A 227 -21.90 -6.01 -17.18
CA ARG A 227 -21.40 -4.82 -17.87
C ARG A 227 -22.45 -3.73 -17.80
N ALA A 228 -22.04 -2.55 -17.33
CA ALA A 228 -22.88 -1.36 -17.31
C ALA A 228 -22.23 -0.24 -18.16
N PRO A 229 -23.02 0.73 -18.66
CA PRO A 229 -22.48 1.88 -19.40
C PRO A 229 -21.62 2.80 -18.52
N SER A 230 -21.87 2.85 -17.21
CA SER A 230 -21.12 3.64 -16.24
C SER A 230 -21.09 2.98 -14.87
N GLY A 231 -20.09 3.34 -14.05
CA GLY A 231 -19.98 2.88 -12.66
C GLY A 231 -21.18 3.27 -11.80
N SER A 232 -21.78 4.44 -12.05
CA SER A 232 -22.98 4.90 -11.34
C SER A 232 -24.21 4.04 -11.63
N LEU A 233 -24.40 3.62 -12.88
CA LEU A 233 -25.50 2.72 -13.24
C LEU A 233 -25.28 1.31 -12.66
N ALA A 234 -24.03 0.81 -12.69
CA ALA A 234 -23.69 -0.45 -12.03
C ALA A 234 -23.96 -0.40 -10.52
N ALA A 235 -23.58 0.68 -9.86
CA ALA A 235 -23.80 0.90 -8.44
C ALA A 235 -25.30 0.93 -8.08
N GLY A 236 -26.10 1.70 -8.83
CA GLY A 236 -27.56 1.74 -8.63
C GLY A 236 -28.21 0.37 -8.81
N TYR A 237 -27.81 -0.38 -9.85
CA TYR A 237 -28.28 -1.75 -10.07
C TYR A 237 -27.93 -2.68 -8.89
N LEU A 238 -26.68 -2.66 -8.42
CA LEU A 238 -26.25 -3.49 -7.29
C LEU A 238 -26.95 -3.12 -5.98
N ALA A 239 -27.16 -1.83 -5.73
CA ALA A 239 -27.89 -1.38 -4.54
C ALA A 239 -29.35 -1.88 -4.53
N GLN A 240 -30.04 -1.80 -5.68
CA GLN A 240 -31.38 -2.36 -5.82
C GLN A 240 -31.39 -3.88 -5.70
N LEU A 241 -30.37 -4.56 -6.23
CA LEU A 241 -30.21 -6.01 -6.10
C LEU A 241 -30.10 -6.40 -4.62
N PHE A 242 -29.27 -5.71 -3.83
CA PHE A 242 -29.12 -6.00 -2.40
C PHE A 242 -30.41 -5.71 -1.63
N ARG A 243 -31.09 -4.59 -1.93
CA ARG A 243 -32.36 -4.24 -1.28
C ARG A 243 -33.44 -5.30 -1.53
N ARG A 244 -33.54 -5.79 -2.76
CA ARG A 244 -34.54 -6.82 -3.13
C ARG A 244 -34.18 -8.21 -2.62
N ASN A 245 -32.93 -8.44 -2.20
CA ASN A 245 -32.45 -9.74 -1.72
C ASN A 245 -31.76 -9.61 -0.35
N PRO A 246 -32.49 -9.38 0.76
CA PRO A 246 -31.90 -9.13 2.08
C PRO A 246 -31.04 -10.28 2.64
N ALA A 247 -31.28 -11.51 2.16
CA ALA A 247 -30.49 -12.69 2.50
C ALA A 247 -29.15 -12.75 1.74
N PHE A 248 -29.02 -12.03 0.63
CA PHE A 248 -27.80 -11.98 -0.16
C PHE A 248 -26.84 -10.94 0.42
N ARG A 249 -25.82 -11.42 1.13
CA ARG A 249 -24.81 -10.59 1.83
C ARG A 249 -23.41 -10.85 1.26
N PRO A 250 -23.12 -10.41 0.03
CA PRO A 250 -21.85 -10.68 -0.60
C PRO A 250 -20.71 -9.86 0.03
N VAL A 251 -19.50 -10.41 -0.07
CA VAL A 251 -18.28 -9.64 0.14
C VAL A 251 -18.04 -8.81 -1.12
N CYS A 252 -17.97 -7.49 -0.98
CA CYS A 252 -17.70 -6.57 -2.08
C CYS A 252 -16.21 -6.20 -2.09
N LEU A 253 -15.49 -6.67 -3.10
CA LEU A 253 -14.11 -6.25 -3.36
C LEU A 253 -14.11 -5.05 -4.32
N LEU A 254 -13.81 -3.87 -3.79
CA LEU A 254 -13.75 -2.63 -4.56
C LEU A 254 -12.27 -2.26 -4.77
N PRO A 255 -11.74 -2.34 -6.01
CA PRO A 255 -10.32 -2.14 -6.26
C PRO A 255 -9.85 -0.70 -5.98
N GLU A 256 -10.77 0.26 -6.09
CA GLU A 256 -10.53 1.65 -5.76
C GLU A 256 -11.50 2.09 -4.66
N LYS A 257 -11.03 2.96 -3.76
CA LYS A 257 -11.87 3.62 -2.74
C LYS A 257 -12.78 4.66 -3.41
N ASN A 258 -13.73 4.20 -4.21
CA ASN A 258 -14.78 5.03 -4.78
C ASN A 258 -16.03 4.97 -3.89
N ARG A 259 -16.73 6.10 -3.82
CA ARG A 259 -17.99 6.20 -3.06
C ARG A 259 -19.21 5.85 -3.88
N THR A 260 -19.05 5.53 -5.17
CA THR A 260 -20.16 5.37 -6.10
C THR A 260 -21.14 4.28 -5.64
N LEU A 261 -20.64 3.13 -5.19
CA LEU A 261 -21.48 2.07 -4.64
C LEU A 261 -22.06 2.45 -3.27
N ASP A 262 -21.24 3.04 -2.40
CA ASP A 262 -21.65 3.43 -1.04
C ASP A 262 -22.81 4.45 -1.07
N ASP A 263 -22.69 5.49 -1.89
CA ASP A 263 -23.71 6.52 -2.06
C ASP A 263 -25.00 5.92 -2.66
N ALA A 264 -24.89 4.97 -3.59
CA ALA A 264 -26.06 4.28 -4.16
C ALA A 264 -26.76 3.39 -3.13
N LEU A 265 -26.02 2.70 -2.25
CA LEU A 265 -26.60 1.92 -1.14
C LEU A 265 -27.39 2.83 -0.19
N VAL A 266 -26.80 3.96 0.21
CA VAL A 266 -27.47 4.95 1.07
C VAL A 266 -28.75 5.49 0.42
N GLN A 267 -28.71 5.81 -0.88
CA GLN A 267 -29.89 6.28 -1.62
C GLN A 267 -31.02 5.24 -1.68
N GLU A 268 -30.68 3.95 -1.74
CA GLU A 268 -31.65 2.85 -1.70
C GLU A 268 -32.09 2.48 -0.27
N GLY A 269 -31.62 3.20 0.75
CA GLY A 269 -31.97 3.00 2.16
C GLY A 269 -31.19 1.87 2.85
N LEU A 270 -30.06 1.44 2.28
CA LEU A 270 -29.18 0.41 2.84
C LEU A 270 -28.06 1.04 3.68
N PRO A 271 -27.46 0.27 4.62
CA PRO A 271 -26.30 0.73 5.38
C PRO A 271 -25.12 1.10 4.48
N SER A 272 -24.40 2.16 4.87
CA SER A 272 -23.14 2.54 4.24
C SER A 272 -22.05 1.51 4.53
N LEU A 273 -21.17 1.30 3.54
CA LEU A 273 -19.93 0.51 3.64
C LEU A 273 -18.85 1.23 4.46
N GLY A 274 -19.06 2.51 4.83
CA GLY A 274 -18.08 3.30 5.59
C GLY A 274 -16.84 3.69 4.79
N ILE A 275 -16.95 3.77 3.45
CA ILE A 275 -15.82 4.13 2.58
C ILE A 275 -15.57 5.63 2.74
N GLN A 276 -14.46 5.97 3.40
CA GLN A 276 -14.04 7.36 3.52
C GLN A 276 -13.79 7.95 2.13
N SER A 277 -14.37 9.13 1.87
CA SER A 277 -14.07 9.90 0.66
C SER A 277 -12.58 10.21 0.66
N ALA A 278 -11.84 9.78 -0.37
CA ALA A 278 -10.39 10.01 -0.49
C ALA A 278 -9.97 11.48 -0.63
N SER A 279 -10.86 12.45 -0.41
CA SER A 279 -10.52 13.86 -0.52
C SER A 279 -10.13 14.40 0.87
N LEU A 280 -8.88 14.16 1.25
CA LEU A 280 -8.29 14.67 2.50
C LEU A 280 -8.09 16.19 2.53
N ALA A 281 -8.22 16.84 1.39
CA ALA A 281 -8.63 18.23 1.29
C ALA A 281 -9.33 18.38 -0.06
N ARG A 282 -10.43 19.13 -0.12
CA ARG A 282 -10.81 19.79 -1.38
C ARG A 282 -10.16 21.17 -1.32
N PRO A 283 -8.84 21.32 -1.52
CA PRO A 283 -8.23 22.63 -1.52
C PRO A 283 -8.90 23.52 -2.55
N SER A 284 -9.39 22.97 -3.67
CA SER A 284 -10.24 23.67 -4.63
C SER A 284 -11.58 24.19 -4.07
N LEU A 285 -12.29 23.47 -3.20
CA LEU A 285 -13.49 24.01 -2.54
C LEU A 285 -13.16 24.99 -1.41
N GLN A 286 -12.02 24.80 -0.72
CA GLN A 286 -11.55 25.76 0.28
C GLN A 286 -11.10 27.06 -0.39
N ILE A 287 -10.42 26.97 -1.54
CA ILE A 287 -10.07 28.08 -2.42
C ILE A 287 -11.34 28.74 -2.95
N LEU A 288 -12.37 27.98 -3.36
CA LEU A 288 -13.64 28.57 -3.82
C LEU A 288 -14.31 29.42 -2.72
N LYS A 289 -14.24 29.00 -1.45
CA LYS A 289 -14.69 29.81 -0.30
C LYS A 289 -13.85 31.08 -0.10
N LEU A 290 -12.53 31.00 -0.32
CA LEU A 290 -11.62 32.15 -0.24
C LEU A 290 -11.83 33.11 -1.41
N VAL A 291 -12.10 32.61 -2.61
CA VAL A 291 -12.41 33.39 -3.81
C VAL A 291 -13.64 34.27 -3.57
N THR A 292 -14.70 33.75 -2.95
CA THR A 292 -15.87 34.57 -2.58
C THR A 292 -15.58 35.59 -1.48
N ALA A 293 -14.56 35.38 -0.65
CA ALA A 293 -14.18 36.32 0.41
C ALA A 293 -13.20 37.41 -0.09
N PHE A 294 -12.39 37.11 -1.11
CA PHE A 294 -11.36 38.01 -1.63
C PHE A 294 -11.74 38.71 -2.95
N LEU A 295 -12.68 38.17 -3.73
CA LEU A 295 -13.18 38.83 -4.95
C LEU A 295 -14.44 39.67 -4.72
N TRP A 296 -14.93 39.74 -3.48
CA TRP A 296 -16.05 40.61 -3.14
C TRP A 296 -15.50 41.90 -2.53
N ASP A 297 -15.47 42.98 -3.32
CA ASP A 297 -15.32 44.34 -2.77
C ASP A 297 -16.66 44.68 -2.08
N PRO A 298 -16.70 44.87 -0.75
CA PRO A 298 -17.93 45.26 -0.08
C PRO A 298 -18.36 46.63 -0.59
N VAL A 299 -19.64 46.74 -0.99
CA VAL A 299 -20.30 48.00 -1.36
C VAL A 299 -20.49 48.87 -0.12
#